data_AF-A0A2P4X591-F1
#
_entry.id   AF-A0A2P4X591-F1
#
_cell.length_a   1.000
_cell.length_b   1.000
_cell.length_c   1.000
_cell.angle_alpha   90.00
_cell.angle_beta   90.00
_cell.angle_gamma   90.00
#
_symmetry.space_group_name_H-M   'P 1'
#
loop_
_entity.id
_entity.type
_entity.pdbx_description
1 polymer ?
#
loop_
_entity_poly.entity_id
_entity_poly.type
_entity_poly.pdbx_seq_one_letter_code
_entity_poly.pdbx_strand_id
1 'polypeptide(L)'
;MLRTAFVATIGFVAIQDIVSLQTGGTLQTEGYRHTIEQLQVGEYYKPSSVEGSGVPNTTAPFHRSPCPALNALANHGYIPRNGQNIAKGVLKAAIMSVFNMANDTATTQVSQVSDIFSLDFLSKHNAPEHDASLVHTDAYFGHDPMEVNITLADDVLARADANGKIDTTAVAHVRKDRAKLCETTNPECTFGDNEKKKSFTQAALLLKALGQGDFISVDHAKSFLVEEKIPTDYVKPAEPVTLLSVTMLRATFVAVLGFVAARNVVSEVTQLCEDYTAKELQVGEYYKPSALEGSGVPNTTATFRRSPCPGLNALANHGYIPRNGQNIEKGALKAAIMSVFNVANDTATTQVNPVPEVFSLDFLGQHILPEHDASLVRTDVYFGRDPMEVNITLADDMLARADESGKINTTVVAQVRNDRVKLCQNINPECTFGDDEKTTAFLQAALLLKVLGQGDFISADHARSFLVEERIPSDYVKSVEPVSVAALSAKYVELISQAS
;
A
#
# COMPACT_ATOMS: atom_id res chain seq x y z
N MET A 1 -12.62 79.80 -18.01
CA MET A 1 -13.49 80.24 -16.89
C MET A 1 -12.78 79.85 -15.60
N LEU A 2 -11.92 80.76 -15.13
CA LEU A 2 -12.00 81.51 -13.86
C LEU A 2 -11.71 80.68 -12.58
N ARG A 3 -10.61 81.10 -11.94
CA ARG A 3 -10.15 80.82 -10.56
C ARG A 3 -11.10 81.42 -9.51
N THR A 4 -11.16 80.81 -8.32
CA THR A 4 -11.04 81.39 -6.95
C THR A 4 -11.47 80.33 -5.92
N ALA A 5 -10.63 79.82 -5.01
CA ALA A 5 -10.17 80.40 -3.74
C ALA A 5 -11.31 80.81 -2.79
N PHE A 6 -11.48 80.12 -1.64
CA PHE A 6 -11.33 80.71 -0.29
C PHE A 6 -11.41 79.65 0.82
N VAL A 7 -10.65 79.94 1.88
CA VAL A 7 -10.39 79.21 3.12
C VAL A 7 -11.40 79.63 4.21
N ALA A 8 -11.81 78.73 5.11
CA ALA A 8 -12.07 79.07 6.53
C ALA A 8 -12.18 77.82 7.43
N THR A 9 -11.63 77.99 8.63
CA THR A 9 -11.23 77.00 9.65
C THR A 9 -12.22 76.88 10.82
N ILE A 10 -12.28 75.66 11.37
CA ILE A 10 -12.33 75.26 12.81
C ILE A 10 -13.57 75.60 13.66
N GLY A 11 -14.14 74.55 14.26
CA GLY A 11 -14.88 74.59 15.52
C GLY A 11 -15.02 73.18 16.13
N PHE A 12 -14.24 72.90 17.19
CA PHE A 12 -14.32 71.69 18.03
C PHE A 12 -15.40 71.88 19.11
N VAL A 13 -16.29 70.90 19.32
CA VAL A 13 -16.82 70.51 20.65
C VAL A 13 -17.17 69.02 20.62
N ALA A 14 -16.77 68.31 21.69
CA ALA A 14 -16.91 66.87 21.87
C ALA A 14 -18.06 66.50 22.83
N ILE A 15 -18.40 65.21 22.79
CA ILE A 15 -18.87 64.31 23.89
C ILE A 15 -20.32 63.77 23.79
N GLN A 16 -20.33 62.43 23.61
CA GLN A 16 -21.24 61.36 24.08
C GLN A 16 -22.48 60.88 23.29
N ASP A 17 -22.29 59.66 22.77
CA ASP A 17 -23.15 58.46 22.73
C ASP A 17 -24.58 58.53 22.20
N ILE A 18 -24.82 57.82 21.08
CA ILE A 18 -25.66 56.59 20.99
C ILE A 18 -25.60 56.03 19.54
N VAL A 19 -25.02 54.83 19.42
CA VAL A 19 -25.28 53.71 18.47
C VAL A 19 -25.76 54.01 17.03
N SER A 20 -24.93 53.68 16.02
CA SER A 20 -25.30 52.73 14.93
C SER A 20 -24.15 52.45 13.93
N LEU A 21 -23.82 51.16 13.83
CA LEU A 21 -23.27 50.35 12.73
C LEU A 21 -22.42 50.92 11.57
N GLN A 22 -21.36 50.13 11.31
CA GLN A 22 -20.65 49.84 10.05
C GLN A 22 -19.59 50.83 9.54
N THR A 23 -18.31 50.46 9.72
CA THR A 23 -17.41 49.96 8.66
C THR A 23 -16.00 49.76 9.24
N GLY A 24 -15.55 48.51 9.32
CA GLY A 24 -14.19 48.17 9.72
C GLY A 24 -13.58 47.19 8.73
N GLY A 25 -12.32 47.43 8.35
CA GLY A 25 -11.47 46.39 7.78
C GLY A 25 -10.51 46.83 6.67
N THR A 26 -9.39 47.47 7.01
CA THR A 26 -8.18 47.53 6.14
C THR A 26 -6.85 47.71 6.90
N LEU A 27 -6.75 47.35 8.19
CA LEU A 27 -5.57 47.67 9.01
C LEU A 27 -4.92 46.51 9.81
N GLN A 28 -5.03 45.25 9.37
CA GLN A 28 -4.40 44.12 10.09
C GLN A 28 -3.47 43.18 9.27
N THR A 29 -3.41 43.28 7.94
CA THR A 29 -2.71 42.28 7.11
C THR A 29 -1.19 42.47 6.99
N GLU A 30 -0.67 43.69 6.97
CA GLU A 30 0.78 43.94 6.83
C GLU A 30 1.58 43.69 8.12
N GLY A 31 1.04 44.08 9.28
CA GLY A 31 1.70 43.87 10.57
C GLY A 31 1.87 42.39 10.95
N TYR A 32 0.90 41.56 10.55
CA TYR A 32 0.90 40.13 10.84
C TYR A 32 1.87 39.32 9.97
N ARG A 33 2.05 39.72 8.71
CA ARG A 33 3.05 39.14 7.81
C ARG A 33 4.47 39.33 8.34
N HIS A 34 4.78 40.50 8.89
CA HIS A 34 6.10 40.82 9.45
C HIS A 34 6.46 39.99 10.69
N THR A 35 5.50 39.59 11.52
CA THR A 35 5.75 38.78 12.73
C THR A 35 5.99 37.29 12.44
N ILE A 36 5.42 36.75 11.36
CA ILE A 36 5.55 35.32 11.02
C ILE A 36 6.85 35.04 10.25
N GLU A 37 7.34 36.00 9.48
CA GLU A 37 8.66 35.92 8.83
C GLU A 37 9.82 35.92 9.83
N GLN A 38 9.58 36.33 11.08
CA GLN A 38 10.57 36.29 12.16
C GLN A 38 10.67 34.90 12.84
N LEU A 39 9.72 34.00 12.59
CA LEU A 39 9.75 32.65 13.17
C LEU A 39 10.86 31.81 12.54
N GLN A 40 11.70 31.22 13.39
CA GLN A 40 12.78 30.33 12.95
C GLN A 40 12.24 29.04 12.34
N VAL A 41 12.98 28.42 11.43
CA VAL A 41 12.62 27.11 10.87
C VAL A 41 12.47 26.10 12.01
N GLY A 42 11.35 25.39 12.04
CA GLY A 42 10.95 24.47 13.11
C GLY A 42 9.90 25.05 14.05
N GLU A 43 9.78 26.38 14.18
CA GLU A 43 8.71 26.99 14.99
C GLU A 43 7.34 26.85 14.30
N TYR A 44 6.35 26.41 15.08
CA TYR A 44 5.01 26.08 14.60
C TYR A 44 4.09 27.30 14.56
N TYR A 45 3.47 27.52 13.41
CA TYR A 45 2.37 28.46 13.22
C TYR A 45 1.41 27.93 12.15
N LYS A 46 0.16 27.65 12.53
CA LYS A 46 -0.91 27.26 11.60
C LYS A 46 -1.86 28.46 11.38
N PRO A 47 -2.03 28.94 10.14
CA PRO A 47 -3.01 29.97 9.82
C PRO A 47 -4.43 29.51 10.15
N SER A 48 -5.27 30.44 10.60
CA SER A 48 -6.71 30.22 10.73
C SER A 48 -7.41 30.20 9.36
N SER A 49 -8.66 29.75 9.30
CA SER A 49 -9.48 29.80 8.07
C SER A 49 -9.82 31.23 7.60
N VAL A 50 -9.53 32.25 8.41
CA VAL A 50 -9.65 33.66 8.00
C VAL A 50 -8.38 34.14 7.29
N GLU A 51 -7.24 33.52 7.59
CA GLU A 51 -5.92 33.94 7.09
C GLU A 51 -5.44 33.08 5.93
N GLY A 52 -5.92 31.84 5.85
CA GLY A 52 -5.53 30.88 4.83
C GLY A 52 -6.70 30.22 4.14
N SER A 53 -6.40 29.65 2.98
CA SER A 53 -7.35 28.91 2.15
C SER A 53 -6.62 27.89 1.29
N GLY A 54 -7.28 26.78 0.99
CA GLY A 54 -6.85 25.78 0.03
C GLY A 54 -7.60 25.83 -1.30
N VAL A 55 -8.50 26.80 -1.50
CA VAL A 55 -9.21 26.97 -2.77
C VAL A 55 -8.21 27.29 -3.89
N PRO A 56 -8.25 26.59 -5.04
CA PRO A 56 -7.35 26.86 -6.16
C PRO A 56 -7.38 28.33 -6.61
N ASN A 57 -6.21 28.95 -6.75
CA ASN A 57 -6.01 30.36 -7.08
C ASN A 57 -6.57 31.34 -6.04
N THR A 58 -6.59 30.94 -4.77
CA THR A 58 -6.99 31.82 -3.67
C THR A 58 -6.14 33.10 -3.60
N THR A 59 -6.73 34.15 -3.03
CA THR A 59 -6.03 35.42 -2.72
C THR A 59 -5.67 35.53 -1.24
N ALA A 60 -5.93 34.49 -0.46
CA ALA A 60 -5.62 34.45 0.96
C ALA A 60 -4.11 34.65 1.20
N PRO A 61 -3.69 35.35 2.26
CA PRO A 61 -2.27 35.51 2.59
C PRO A 61 -1.51 34.19 2.75
N PHE A 62 -2.18 33.13 3.22
CA PHE A 62 -1.60 31.80 3.40
C PHE A 62 -2.30 30.77 2.52
N HIS A 63 -1.54 30.15 1.61
CA HIS A 63 -2.04 29.09 0.76
C HIS A 63 -1.79 27.76 1.48
N ARG A 64 -2.81 26.92 1.54
CA ARG A 64 -2.73 25.56 2.09
C ARG A 64 -3.32 24.57 1.09
N SER A 65 -3.27 23.29 1.42
CA SER A 65 -3.70 22.20 0.55
C SER A 65 -4.54 21.19 1.34
N PRO A 66 -5.16 20.19 0.70
CA PRO A 66 -5.71 19.03 1.41
C PRO A 66 -4.61 18.05 1.91
N CYS A 67 -3.32 18.43 1.85
CA CYS A 67 -2.22 17.57 2.28
C CYS A 67 -1.69 17.98 3.66
N PRO A 68 -1.98 17.21 4.72
CA PRO A 68 -1.56 17.56 6.08
C PRO A 68 -0.03 17.63 6.24
N ALA A 69 0.71 16.75 5.57
CA ALA A 69 2.17 16.73 5.64
C ALA A 69 2.80 18.01 5.07
N LEU A 70 2.31 18.50 3.93
CA LEU A 70 2.86 19.72 3.30
C LEU A 70 2.43 20.98 4.04
N ASN A 71 1.19 21.00 4.54
CA ASN A 71 0.74 22.06 5.41
C ASN A 71 1.58 22.13 6.69
N ALA A 72 1.94 20.98 7.28
CA ALA A 72 2.87 20.93 8.41
C ALA A 72 4.27 21.47 8.07
N LEU A 73 4.82 21.11 6.91
CA LEU A 73 6.11 21.70 6.46
C LEU A 73 6.04 23.23 6.34
N ALA A 74 4.94 23.78 5.82
CA ALA A 74 4.74 25.23 5.73
C ALA A 74 4.54 25.86 7.11
N ASN A 75 3.74 25.22 7.98
CA ASN A 75 3.48 25.68 9.34
C ASN A 75 4.75 25.72 10.20
N HIS A 76 5.76 24.91 9.87
CA HIS A 76 7.07 24.92 10.51
C HIS A 76 8.16 25.67 9.71
N GLY A 77 7.86 26.20 8.52
CA GLY A 77 8.83 26.95 7.71
C GLY A 77 9.90 26.11 7.01
N TYR A 78 9.72 24.79 6.90
CA TYR A 78 10.59 23.91 6.08
C TYR A 78 10.38 24.12 4.57
N ILE A 79 9.21 24.65 4.21
CA ILE A 79 8.89 25.27 2.92
C ILE A 79 8.33 26.68 3.22
N PRO A 80 8.22 27.60 2.24
CA PRO A 80 7.66 28.94 2.45
C PRO A 80 6.39 28.93 3.32
N ARG A 81 6.41 29.66 4.46
CA ARG A 81 5.33 29.62 5.47
C ARG A 81 3.98 30.06 4.91
N ASN A 82 4.00 31.00 3.97
CA ASN A 82 2.83 31.47 3.24
C ASN A 82 2.29 30.42 2.24
N GLY A 83 2.98 29.31 2.01
CA GLY A 83 2.58 28.26 1.07
C GLY A 83 2.64 28.67 -0.41
N GLN A 84 3.31 29.78 -0.73
CA GLN A 84 3.37 30.34 -2.08
C GLN A 84 4.77 30.22 -2.68
N ASN A 85 4.84 30.19 -4.03
CA ASN A 85 6.10 30.23 -4.79
C ASN A 85 7.13 29.18 -4.36
N ILE A 86 6.66 27.98 -4.05
CA ILE A 86 7.47 26.85 -3.59
C ILE A 86 8.17 26.23 -4.80
N ALA A 87 9.50 26.29 -4.82
CA ALA A 87 10.27 25.56 -5.82
C ALA A 87 10.17 24.05 -5.58
N LYS A 88 9.93 23.26 -6.64
CA LYS A 88 9.86 21.79 -6.60
C LYS A 88 11.05 21.15 -5.87
N GLY A 89 12.25 21.66 -6.12
CA GLY A 89 13.47 21.19 -5.46
C GLY A 89 13.50 21.44 -3.95
N VAL A 90 12.90 22.55 -3.49
CA VAL A 90 12.76 22.88 -2.06
C VAL A 90 11.79 21.90 -1.40
N LEU A 91 10.64 21.63 -2.03
CA LEU A 91 9.70 20.62 -1.52
C LEU A 91 10.39 19.24 -1.44
N LYS A 92 11.06 18.81 -2.52
CA LYS A 92 11.76 17.52 -2.57
C LYS A 92 12.78 17.40 -1.44
N ALA A 93 13.62 18.42 -1.23
CA ALA A 93 14.59 18.43 -0.16
C ALA A 93 13.93 18.38 1.23
N ALA A 94 12.84 19.11 1.44
CA ALA A 94 12.12 19.13 2.70
C ALA A 94 11.52 17.76 3.06
N ILE A 95 10.83 17.08 2.14
CA ILE A 95 10.24 15.75 2.43
C ILE A 95 11.30 14.66 2.64
N MET A 96 12.45 14.76 1.96
CA MET A 96 13.59 13.86 2.20
C MET A 96 14.22 14.13 3.57
N SER A 97 14.41 15.39 3.94
CA SER A 97 15.07 15.76 5.20
C SER A 97 14.19 15.48 6.42
N VAL A 98 12.93 15.91 6.39
CA VAL A 98 12.01 15.89 7.52
C VAL A 98 11.39 14.50 7.70
N PHE A 99 10.93 13.86 6.62
CA PHE A 99 10.20 12.59 6.68
C PHE A 99 11.03 11.38 6.27
N ASN A 100 12.34 11.55 6.07
CA ASN A 100 13.27 10.52 5.58
C ASN A 100 12.78 9.80 4.30
N MET A 101 12.10 10.51 3.40
CA MET A 101 11.74 9.92 2.11
C MET A 101 12.99 9.67 1.27
N ALA A 102 13.10 8.47 0.67
CA ALA A 102 14.17 8.17 -0.25
C ALA A 102 14.02 8.97 -1.55
N ASN A 103 15.11 9.09 -2.32
CA ASN A 103 15.13 9.93 -3.53
C ASN A 103 14.11 9.48 -4.59
N ASP A 104 13.87 8.18 -4.72
CA ASP A 104 12.85 7.61 -5.62
C ASP A 104 11.45 8.07 -5.22
N THR A 105 11.06 7.86 -3.95
CA THR A 105 9.76 8.30 -3.42
C THR A 105 9.59 9.81 -3.52
N ALA A 106 10.58 10.57 -3.07
CA ALA A 106 10.52 12.02 -3.11
C ALA A 106 10.38 12.54 -4.56
N THR A 107 11.06 11.91 -5.53
CA THR A 107 10.92 12.24 -6.95
C THR A 107 9.52 11.92 -7.47
N THR A 108 8.95 10.76 -7.11
CA THR A 108 7.58 10.40 -7.48
C THR A 108 6.57 11.39 -6.90
N GLN A 109 6.71 11.78 -5.64
CA GLN A 109 5.76 12.69 -4.98
C GLN A 109 5.76 14.09 -5.60
N VAL A 110 6.92 14.62 -5.99
CA VAL A 110 7.02 15.95 -6.61
C VAL A 110 6.82 15.95 -8.13
N SER A 111 6.57 14.78 -8.75
CA SER A 111 6.42 14.68 -10.21
C SER A 111 5.17 15.39 -10.74
N GLN A 112 4.16 15.60 -9.90
CA GLN A 112 2.87 16.16 -10.29
C GLN A 112 2.76 17.68 -10.11
N VAL A 113 3.80 18.33 -9.54
CA VAL A 113 3.83 19.78 -9.37
C VAL A 113 4.68 20.45 -10.47
N SER A 114 4.38 21.71 -10.78
CA SER A 114 5.24 22.56 -11.60
C SER A 114 6.56 22.89 -10.89
N ASP A 115 7.53 23.46 -11.62
CA ASP A 115 8.84 23.79 -11.04
C ASP A 115 8.75 24.83 -9.93
N ILE A 116 7.75 25.72 -10.01
CA ILE A 116 7.32 26.63 -8.95
C ILE A 116 5.80 26.53 -8.85
N PHE A 117 5.26 26.38 -7.63
CA PHE A 117 3.82 26.23 -7.38
C PHE A 117 3.44 26.80 -6.00
N SER A 118 2.15 26.94 -5.73
CA SER A 118 1.59 27.25 -4.41
C SER A 118 0.77 26.07 -3.91
N LEU A 119 0.63 25.88 -2.59
CA LEU A 119 0.01 24.68 -2.03
C LEU A 119 -1.45 24.44 -2.49
N ASP A 120 -2.21 25.51 -2.72
CA ASP A 120 -3.59 25.46 -3.21
C ASP A 120 -3.73 24.84 -4.60
N PHE A 121 -2.63 24.79 -5.39
CA PHE A 121 -2.59 24.06 -6.66
C PHE A 121 -2.95 22.58 -6.48
N LEU A 122 -2.58 21.98 -5.34
CA LEU A 122 -2.82 20.58 -5.07
C LEU A 122 -4.30 20.26 -4.84
N SER A 123 -5.13 21.27 -4.62
CA SER A 123 -6.56 21.15 -4.37
C SER A 123 -7.40 21.09 -5.64
N LYS A 124 -6.77 21.08 -6.83
CA LYS A 124 -7.49 20.91 -8.09
C LYS A 124 -8.09 19.50 -8.11
N HIS A 125 -9.42 19.43 -8.13
CA HIS A 125 -10.14 18.16 -8.12
C HIS A 125 -9.72 17.26 -9.28
N ASN A 126 -9.53 15.98 -8.98
CA ASN A 126 -8.99 14.94 -9.85
C ASN A 126 -7.51 15.10 -10.26
N ALA A 127 -6.77 16.06 -9.69
CA ALA A 127 -5.34 16.21 -9.94
C ALA A 127 -4.60 17.02 -8.86
N PRO A 128 -3.86 16.44 -7.88
CA PRO A 128 -3.80 15.09 -7.29
C PRO A 128 -4.90 14.78 -6.26
N GLU A 129 -5.73 15.77 -5.92
CA GLU A 129 -6.89 15.64 -5.03
C GLU A 129 -7.92 14.63 -5.56
N HIS A 130 -8.65 13.98 -4.65
CA HIS A 130 -9.63 12.95 -4.95
C HIS A 130 -10.68 12.83 -3.83
N ASP A 131 -11.87 12.34 -4.19
CA ASP A 131 -12.93 12.06 -3.23
C ASP A 131 -12.55 10.94 -2.25
N ALA A 132 -13.38 10.75 -1.22
CA ALA A 132 -13.17 9.80 -0.15
C ALA A 132 -11.84 10.04 0.59
N SER A 133 -11.44 11.30 0.76
CA SER A 133 -10.25 11.69 1.53
C SER A 133 -10.38 11.25 3.01
N LEU A 134 -9.25 10.98 3.68
CA LEU A 134 -9.26 10.47 5.06
C LEU A 134 -9.91 11.46 6.03
N VAL A 135 -9.57 12.75 5.93
CA VAL A 135 -10.00 13.78 6.89
C VAL A 135 -10.53 15.06 6.22
N HIS A 136 -10.74 15.04 4.90
CA HIS A 136 -11.31 16.17 4.16
C HIS A 136 -12.64 15.76 3.53
N THR A 137 -13.54 16.74 3.44
CA THR A 137 -14.84 16.57 2.79
C THR A 137 -14.65 16.51 1.27
N ASP A 138 -15.42 15.64 0.61
CA ASP A 138 -15.42 15.52 -0.86
C ASP A 138 -15.78 16.86 -1.53
N ALA A 139 -15.20 17.12 -2.71
CA ALA A 139 -15.29 18.42 -3.37
C ALA A 139 -16.74 18.85 -3.67
N TYR A 140 -17.62 17.88 -3.91
CA TYR A 140 -19.05 18.07 -4.14
C TYR A 140 -19.74 18.95 -3.07
N PHE A 141 -19.33 18.85 -1.81
CA PHE A 141 -19.96 19.58 -0.72
C PHE A 141 -19.43 21.02 -0.54
N GLY A 142 -18.46 21.46 -1.35
CA GLY A 142 -18.06 22.85 -1.48
C GLY A 142 -17.34 23.45 -0.27
N HIS A 143 -16.69 22.63 0.56
CA HIS A 143 -15.83 23.09 1.65
C HIS A 143 -14.47 23.58 1.13
N ASP A 144 -13.83 24.47 1.89
CA ASP A 144 -12.45 24.85 1.58
C ASP A 144 -11.53 23.62 1.75
N PRO A 145 -10.70 23.24 0.75
CA PRO A 145 -9.80 22.09 0.83
C PRO A 145 -8.77 22.13 1.97
N MET A 146 -8.52 23.30 2.58
CA MET A 146 -7.69 23.43 3.79
C MET A 146 -8.43 22.94 5.04
N GLU A 147 -9.76 22.94 5.05
CA GLU A 147 -10.55 22.58 6.23
C GLU A 147 -10.46 21.07 6.51
N VAL A 148 -10.08 20.74 7.74
CA VAL A 148 -10.14 19.37 8.25
C VAL A 148 -11.55 19.10 8.74
N ASN A 149 -12.18 18.05 8.23
CA ASN A 149 -13.45 17.58 8.72
C ASN A 149 -13.24 16.79 10.02
N ILE A 150 -13.57 17.41 11.15
CA ILE A 150 -13.32 16.84 12.48
C ILE A 150 -14.07 15.52 12.69
N THR A 151 -15.27 15.36 12.13
CA THR A 151 -16.00 14.08 12.22
C THR A 151 -15.24 12.95 11.53
N LEU A 152 -14.66 13.22 10.35
CA LEU A 152 -13.84 12.23 9.65
C LEU A 152 -12.52 11.97 10.38
N ALA A 153 -11.89 13.01 10.93
CA ALA A 153 -10.67 12.86 11.72
C ALA A 153 -10.93 12.02 12.99
N ASP A 154 -12.02 12.29 13.71
CA ASP A 154 -12.42 11.52 14.89
C ASP A 154 -12.71 10.05 14.55
N ASP A 155 -13.30 9.75 13.39
CA ASP A 155 -13.46 8.36 12.92
C ASP A 155 -12.11 7.66 12.77
N VAL A 156 -11.11 8.31 12.17
CA VAL A 156 -9.75 7.73 12.05
C VAL A 156 -9.12 7.51 13.43
N LEU A 157 -9.17 8.52 14.30
CA LEU A 157 -8.57 8.47 15.64
C LEU A 157 -9.23 7.41 16.53
N ALA A 158 -10.53 7.19 16.37
CA ALA A 158 -11.28 6.18 17.09
C ALA A 158 -10.95 4.73 16.68
N ARG A 159 -10.24 4.51 15.57
CA ARG A 159 -9.84 3.15 15.14
C ARG A 159 -8.59 2.60 15.85
N ALA A 160 -8.08 3.32 16.84
CA ALA A 160 -6.89 2.89 17.58
C ALA A 160 -7.12 1.63 18.42
N ASP A 161 -6.08 0.83 18.59
CA ASP A 161 -6.05 -0.31 19.50
C ASP A 161 -5.97 0.14 20.97
N ALA A 162 -5.94 -0.82 21.89
CA ALA A 162 -5.83 -0.57 23.34
C ALA A 162 -4.52 0.17 23.74
N ASN A 163 -3.52 0.21 22.85
CA ASN A 163 -2.25 0.92 23.06
C ASN A 163 -2.24 2.30 22.39
N GLY A 164 -3.37 2.77 21.84
CA GLY A 164 -3.46 4.04 21.15
C GLY A 164 -2.76 4.04 19.79
N LYS A 165 -2.66 2.88 19.12
CA LYS A 165 -2.05 2.74 17.80
C LYS A 165 -3.12 2.51 16.73
N ILE A 166 -3.03 3.28 15.64
CA ILE A 166 -3.83 3.12 14.44
C ILE A 166 -2.95 2.38 13.43
N ASP A 167 -3.18 1.08 13.30
CA ASP A 167 -2.36 0.19 12.48
C ASP A 167 -2.84 0.10 11.03
N THR A 168 -2.16 -0.74 10.25
CA THR A 168 -2.47 -1.00 8.85
C THR A 168 -3.91 -1.50 8.64
N THR A 169 -4.42 -2.32 9.57
CA THR A 169 -5.77 -2.88 9.48
C THR A 169 -6.83 -1.81 9.73
N ALA A 170 -6.63 -1.00 10.78
CA ALA A 170 -7.48 0.13 11.12
C ALA A 170 -7.59 1.11 9.95
N VAL A 171 -6.45 1.55 9.38
CA VAL A 171 -6.44 2.48 8.25
C VAL A 171 -7.11 1.86 7.01
N ALA A 172 -6.91 0.57 6.73
CA ALA A 172 -7.60 -0.12 5.65
C ALA A 172 -9.13 0.02 5.79
N HIS A 173 -9.68 -0.30 6.97
CA HIS A 173 -11.11 -0.20 7.22
C HIS A 173 -11.64 1.22 7.05
N VAL A 174 -10.92 2.23 7.54
CA VAL A 174 -11.28 3.64 7.28
C VAL A 174 -11.35 3.90 5.77
N ARG A 175 -10.38 3.43 4.97
CA ARG A 175 -10.42 3.61 3.51
C ARG A 175 -11.67 3.00 2.88
N LYS A 176 -12.08 1.80 3.31
CA LYS A 176 -13.31 1.14 2.85
C LYS A 176 -14.55 1.93 3.26
N ASP A 177 -14.62 2.34 4.51
CA ASP A 177 -15.77 3.08 5.04
C ASP A 177 -15.88 4.45 4.35
N ARG A 178 -14.76 5.10 4.04
CA ARG A 178 -14.72 6.35 3.27
C ARG A 178 -15.18 6.18 1.83
N ALA A 179 -14.75 5.12 1.15
CA ALA A 179 -15.22 4.80 -0.20
C ALA A 179 -16.74 4.62 -0.21
N LYS A 180 -17.27 3.82 0.73
CA LYS A 180 -18.72 3.63 0.89
C LYS A 180 -19.45 4.93 1.17
N LEU A 181 -18.93 5.75 2.09
CA LEU A 181 -19.57 7.03 2.43
C LEU A 181 -19.62 7.97 1.23
N CYS A 182 -18.55 8.04 0.42
CA CYS A 182 -18.54 8.78 -0.84
C CYS A 182 -19.64 8.27 -1.78
N GLU A 183 -19.65 6.97 -2.07
CA GLU A 183 -20.64 6.34 -2.96
C GLU A 183 -22.09 6.55 -2.50
N THR A 184 -22.35 6.60 -1.18
CA THR A 184 -23.72 6.72 -0.66
C THR A 184 -24.19 8.16 -0.42
N THR A 185 -23.28 9.13 -0.30
CA THR A 185 -23.66 10.52 0.08
C THR A 185 -23.28 11.57 -0.94
N ASN A 186 -22.27 11.31 -1.77
CA ASN A 186 -21.83 12.20 -2.84
C ASN A 186 -22.36 11.67 -4.19
N PRO A 187 -23.38 12.31 -4.81
CA PRO A 187 -23.92 11.88 -6.10
C PRO A 187 -22.93 12.04 -7.26
N GLU A 188 -21.82 12.76 -7.06
CA GLU A 188 -20.74 12.94 -8.01
C GLU A 188 -19.46 12.17 -7.61
N CYS A 189 -19.58 11.22 -6.66
CA CYS A 189 -18.44 10.46 -6.13
C CYS A 189 -17.58 9.85 -7.25
N THR A 190 -16.31 10.22 -7.27
CA THR A 190 -15.28 9.63 -8.13
C THR A 190 -14.27 8.87 -7.27
N PHE A 191 -14.40 7.54 -7.23
CA PHE A 191 -13.49 6.69 -6.46
C PHE A 191 -13.12 5.38 -7.18
N GLY A 192 -12.61 5.53 -8.41
CA GLY A 192 -12.16 4.43 -9.26
C GLY A 192 -10.75 3.93 -8.89
N ASP A 193 -10.16 3.12 -9.76
CA ASP A 193 -8.87 2.46 -9.47
C ASP A 193 -7.71 3.45 -9.30
N ASN A 194 -7.75 4.58 -10.01
CA ASN A 194 -6.75 5.64 -9.87
C ASN A 194 -6.86 6.33 -8.51
N GLU A 195 -8.06 6.65 -8.05
CA GLU A 195 -8.33 7.30 -6.76
C GLU A 195 -8.03 6.34 -5.59
N LYS A 196 -8.39 5.07 -5.74
CA LYS A 196 -7.96 4.00 -4.83
C LYS A 196 -6.44 3.95 -4.74
N LYS A 197 -5.72 3.87 -5.87
CA LYS A 197 -4.26 3.86 -5.90
C LYS A 197 -3.64 5.08 -5.20
N LYS A 198 -4.13 6.29 -5.49
CA LYS A 198 -3.69 7.54 -4.82
C LYS A 198 -3.91 7.44 -3.31
N SER A 199 -5.13 7.09 -2.91
CA SER A 199 -5.53 7.11 -1.51
C SER A 199 -4.82 6.05 -0.65
N PHE A 200 -4.60 4.84 -1.16
CA PHE A 200 -3.81 3.82 -0.46
C PHE A 200 -2.32 4.17 -0.42
N THR A 201 -1.81 4.89 -1.43
CA THR A 201 -0.45 5.42 -1.40
C THR A 201 -0.29 6.49 -0.30
N GLN A 202 -1.27 7.40 -0.17
CA GLN A 202 -1.29 8.39 0.90
C GLN A 202 -1.43 7.74 2.29
N ALA A 203 -2.27 6.72 2.43
CA ALA A 203 -2.39 5.93 3.65
C ALA A 203 -1.07 5.21 4.01
N ALA A 204 -0.34 4.71 3.01
CA ALA A 204 0.96 4.07 3.24
C ALA A 204 1.99 5.09 3.72
N LEU A 205 1.98 6.29 3.15
CA LEU A 205 2.86 7.39 3.60
C LEU A 205 2.51 7.88 5.00
N LEU A 206 1.22 7.89 5.38
CA LEU A 206 0.81 8.18 6.76
C LEU A 206 1.52 7.25 7.75
N LEU A 207 1.54 5.94 7.50
CA LEU A 207 2.17 4.98 8.42
C LEU A 207 3.69 4.91 8.29
N LYS A 208 4.22 4.96 7.06
CA LYS A 208 5.67 4.83 6.81
C LYS A 208 6.45 6.09 7.12
N ALA A 209 5.91 7.25 6.76
CA ALA A 209 6.63 8.52 6.85
C ALA A 209 6.26 9.31 8.10
N LEU A 210 4.98 9.31 8.49
CA LEU A 210 4.49 10.07 9.65
C LEU A 210 4.31 9.19 10.90
N GLY A 211 4.24 7.87 10.71
CA GLY A 211 4.16 6.88 11.77
C GLY A 211 5.48 6.12 11.98
N GLN A 212 5.36 4.91 12.52
CA GLN A 212 6.49 4.05 12.88
C GLN A 212 6.49 2.75 12.07
N GLY A 213 6.21 2.86 10.76
CA GLY A 213 6.35 1.76 9.82
C GLY A 213 5.01 1.18 9.37
N ASP A 214 4.25 0.59 10.28
CA ASP A 214 2.95 -0.07 10.02
C ASP A 214 1.83 0.40 10.96
N PHE A 215 2.13 1.36 11.83
CA PHE A 215 1.16 2.05 12.68
C PHE A 215 1.55 3.52 12.87
N ILE A 216 0.59 4.34 13.31
CA ILE A 216 0.79 5.69 13.83
C ILE A 216 0.08 5.80 15.19
N SER A 217 0.66 6.52 16.16
CA SER A 217 -0.04 6.76 17.43
C SER A 217 -1.20 7.74 17.22
N VAL A 218 -2.23 7.67 18.07
CA VAL A 218 -3.34 8.64 18.06
C VAL A 218 -2.82 10.07 18.19
N ASP A 219 -1.83 10.31 19.05
CA ASP A 219 -1.26 11.64 19.24
C ASP A 219 -0.56 12.15 17.98
N HIS A 220 0.25 11.31 17.32
CA HIS A 220 0.92 11.68 16.08
C HIS A 220 -0.09 11.86 14.94
N ALA A 221 -1.08 10.97 14.84
CA ALA A 221 -2.15 11.07 13.85
C ALA A 221 -2.95 12.35 14.01
N LYS A 222 -3.34 12.71 15.24
CA LYS A 222 -4.04 13.96 15.54
C LYS A 222 -3.18 15.17 15.21
N SER A 223 -1.90 15.15 15.60
CA SER A 223 -1.01 16.28 15.34
C SER A 223 -0.77 16.50 13.84
N PHE A 224 -0.57 15.43 13.06
CA PHE A 224 -0.42 15.57 11.61
C PHE A 224 -1.73 15.86 10.89
N LEU A 225 -2.80 15.08 11.13
CA LEU A 225 -4.04 15.15 10.34
C LEU A 225 -4.94 16.32 10.71
N VAL A 226 -4.91 16.79 11.97
CA VAL A 226 -5.79 17.86 12.47
C VAL A 226 -5.00 19.14 12.71
N GLU A 227 -3.92 19.05 13.50
CA GLU A 227 -3.12 20.21 13.86
C GLU A 227 -2.17 20.61 12.72
N GLU A 228 -1.93 19.73 11.75
CA GLU A 228 -0.94 19.89 10.69
C GLU A 228 0.39 20.40 11.26
N LYS A 229 0.84 19.66 12.27
CA LYS A 229 1.99 19.96 13.10
C LYS A 229 2.88 18.74 13.13
N ILE A 230 4.20 18.96 13.06
CA ILE A 230 5.18 17.90 13.31
C ILE A 230 5.26 17.73 14.84
N PRO A 231 4.93 16.55 15.39
CA PRO A 231 5.02 16.30 16.83
C PRO A 231 6.41 16.62 17.37
N THR A 232 6.50 17.16 18.60
CA THR A 232 7.79 17.51 19.21
C THR A 232 8.68 16.30 19.48
N ASP A 233 8.07 15.14 19.66
CA ASP A 233 8.71 13.83 19.83
C ASP A 233 8.77 13.04 18.51
N TYR A 234 8.46 13.66 17.38
CA TYR A 234 8.54 13.00 16.08
C TYR A 234 9.99 12.59 15.79
N VAL A 235 10.16 11.29 15.58
CA VAL A 235 11.40 10.70 15.09
C VAL A 235 11.14 10.24 13.67
N LYS A 236 11.87 10.81 12.72
CA LYS A 236 11.80 10.37 11.33
C LYS A 236 12.15 8.87 11.22
N PRO A 237 11.59 8.14 10.24
CA PRO A 237 11.85 6.72 10.06
C PRO A 237 13.35 6.42 10.03
N ALA A 238 13.79 5.34 10.71
CA ALA A 238 15.21 4.97 10.75
C ALA A 238 15.74 4.58 9.36
N GLU A 239 14.93 3.83 8.61
CA GLU A 239 15.20 3.48 7.22
C GLU A 239 14.54 4.49 6.27
N PRO A 240 15.16 4.81 5.12
CA PRO A 240 14.54 5.66 4.11
C PRO A 240 13.20 5.08 3.64
N VAL A 241 12.16 5.92 3.58
CA VAL A 241 10.87 5.52 3.02
C VAL A 241 11.00 5.45 1.50
N THR A 242 11.14 4.24 0.95
CA THR A 242 11.33 3.97 -0.49
C THR A 242 10.02 3.72 -1.22
N LEU A 243 10.03 3.85 -2.55
CA LEU A 243 8.83 3.65 -3.37
C LEU A 243 8.35 2.21 -3.27
N LEU A 244 9.29 1.26 -3.16
CA LEU A 244 9.01 -0.14 -2.90
C LEU A 244 8.30 -0.33 -1.56
N SER A 245 8.80 0.26 -0.46
CA SER A 245 8.19 0.11 0.87
C SER A 245 6.76 0.66 0.94
N VAL A 246 6.50 1.77 0.24
CA VAL A 246 5.17 2.38 0.13
C VAL A 246 4.25 1.51 -0.72
N THR A 247 4.74 0.99 -1.86
CA THR A 247 3.97 0.11 -2.75
C THR A 247 3.60 -1.21 -2.08
N MET A 248 4.51 -1.79 -1.29
CA MET A 248 4.25 -3.00 -0.52
C MET A 248 3.15 -2.78 0.54
N LEU A 249 3.22 -1.68 1.30
CA LEU A 249 2.19 -1.38 2.29
C LEU A 249 0.84 -1.03 1.62
N ARG A 250 0.86 -0.37 0.45
CA ARG A 250 -0.32 -0.15 -0.38
C ARG A 250 -1.02 -1.46 -0.71
N ALA A 251 -0.26 -2.47 -1.14
CA ALA A 251 -0.80 -3.79 -1.44
C ALA A 251 -1.40 -4.47 -0.20
N THR A 252 -0.78 -4.30 0.99
CA THR A 252 -1.33 -4.81 2.25
C THR A 252 -2.70 -4.21 2.59
N PHE A 253 -2.95 -2.92 2.35
CA PHE A 253 -4.29 -2.34 2.58
C PHE A 253 -5.37 -2.99 1.71
N VAL A 254 -5.06 -3.24 0.43
CA VAL A 254 -6.00 -3.90 -0.49
C VAL A 254 -6.29 -5.33 -0.01
N ALA A 255 -5.27 -6.06 0.43
CA ALA A 255 -5.41 -7.41 0.97
C ALA A 255 -6.29 -7.47 2.24
N VAL A 256 -6.12 -6.52 3.18
CA VAL A 256 -6.96 -6.42 4.39
C VAL A 256 -8.44 -6.22 4.03
N LEU A 257 -8.74 -5.39 3.02
CA LEU A 257 -10.13 -5.12 2.63
C LEU A 257 -10.81 -6.29 1.93
N GLY A 258 -10.07 -7.08 1.15
CA GLY A 258 -10.54 -8.37 0.65
C GLY A 258 -10.93 -9.33 1.77
N PHE A 259 -10.18 -9.31 2.89
CA PHE A 259 -10.40 -10.18 4.05
C PHE A 259 -11.69 -9.87 4.85
N VAL A 260 -12.08 -8.59 5.02
CA VAL A 260 -13.30 -8.24 5.79
C VAL A 260 -14.59 -8.45 5.01
N ALA A 261 -14.55 -8.31 3.67
CA ALA A 261 -15.67 -8.74 2.84
C ALA A 261 -15.94 -10.25 2.99
N ALA A 262 -14.88 -11.06 3.09
CA ALA A 262 -14.97 -12.49 3.37
C ALA A 262 -15.50 -12.79 4.80
N ARG A 263 -15.06 -12.08 5.84
CA ARG A 263 -15.51 -12.33 7.24
C ARG A 263 -17.02 -12.14 7.46
N ASN A 264 -17.65 -11.16 6.81
CA ASN A 264 -19.10 -10.95 6.94
C ASN A 264 -19.92 -12.11 6.36
N VAL A 265 -19.36 -12.87 5.42
CA VAL A 265 -19.95 -14.10 4.88
C VAL A 265 -19.69 -15.30 5.81
N VAL A 266 -18.55 -15.32 6.51
CA VAL A 266 -18.15 -16.44 7.39
C VAL A 266 -18.94 -16.49 8.71
N SER A 267 -19.53 -15.39 9.18
CA SER A 267 -20.26 -15.37 10.47
C SER A 267 -21.53 -16.24 10.50
N GLU A 268 -22.06 -16.67 9.34
CA GLU A 268 -23.18 -17.61 9.26
C GLU A 268 -22.75 -19.10 9.16
N VAL A 269 -21.45 -19.40 9.00
CA VAL A 269 -20.96 -20.76 8.68
C VAL A 269 -19.91 -21.22 9.70
N THR A 270 -20.18 -21.07 11.00
CA THR A 270 -19.30 -21.59 12.06
C THR A 270 -19.93 -22.80 12.76
N GLN A 271 -20.34 -23.81 12.02
CA GLN A 271 -20.55 -25.13 12.61
C GLN A 271 -20.42 -26.23 11.55
N LEU A 272 -19.57 -27.23 11.86
CA LEU A 272 -19.26 -28.47 11.12
C LEU A 272 -18.09 -28.38 10.14
N CYS A 273 -16.90 -28.80 10.59
CA CYS A 273 -15.90 -29.53 9.80
C CYS A 273 -14.75 -29.99 10.73
N GLU A 274 -14.98 -31.04 11.53
CA GLU A 274 -13.89 -31.82 12.11
C GLU A 274 -13.73 -33.11 11.29
N ASP A 275 -12.61 -33.27 10.59
CA ASP A 275 -12.28 -34.49 9.84
C ASP A 275 -11.14 -35.27 10.52
N TYR A 276 -11.31 -36.57 10.65
CA TYR A 276 -10.50 -37.49 11.46
C TYR A 276 -9.23 -37.99 10.72
N THR A 277 -9.22 -37.99 9.38
CA THR A 277 -8.09 -38.50 8.57
C THR A 277 -6.82 -37.66 8.67
N ALA A 278 -6.94 -36.34 8.85
CA ALA A 278 -5.80 -35.44 9.00
C ALA A 278 -5.08 -35.54 10.37
N LYS A 279 -5.71 -36.18 11.38
CA LYS A 279 -5.16 -36.29 12.75
C LYS A 279 -4.21 -37.47 12.95
N GLU A 280 -4.15 -38.43 12.02
CA GLU A 280 -3.32 -39.64 12.18
C GLU A 280 -1.89 -39.50 11.62
N LEU A 281 -1.66 -38.56 10.70
CA LEU A 281 -0.38 -38.38 10.03
C LEU A 281 0.59 -37.48 10.82
N GLN A 282 1.81 -37.98 11.04
CA GLN A 282 2.89 -37.23 11.71
C GLN A 282 3.43 -36.10 10.83
N VAL A 283 3.98 -35.05 11.43
CA VAL A 283 4.64 -33.96 10.68
C VAL A 283 5.78 -34.55 9.83
N GLY A 284 5.79 -34.20 8.54
CA GLY A 284 6.69 -34.75 7.52
C GLY A 284 6.04 -35.79 6.61
N GLU A 285 4.98 -36.48 7.06
CA GLU A 285 4.23 -37.42 6.22
C GLU A 285 3.40 -36.68 5.17
N TYR A 286 3.45 -37.17 3.94
CA TYR A 286 2.85 -36.53 2.78
C TYR A 286 1.41 -37.00 2.54
N TYR A 287 0.49 -36.05 2.43
CA TYR A 287 -0.86 -36.25 1.94
C TYR A 287 -1.30 -35.02 1.14
N LYS A 288 -1.60 -35.22 -0.14
CA LYS A 288 -2.18 -34.19 -1.01
C LYS A 288 -3.67 -34.47 -1.21
N PRO A 289 -4.57 -33.55 -0.84
CA PRO A 289 -5.99 -33.68 -1.10
C PRO A 289 -6.28 -33.78 -2.59
N SER A 290 -7.25 -34.61 -2.96
CA SER A 290 -7.79 -34.64 -4.32
C SER A 290 -8.61 -33.38 -4.62
N ALA A 291 -8.94 -33.17 -5.90
CA ALA A 291 -9.84 -32.08 -6.32
C ALA A 291 -11.27 -32.21 -5.78
N LEU A 292 -11.64 -33.37 -5.21
CA LEU A 292 -12.93 -33.56 -4.53
C LEU A 292 -12.88 -33.14 -3.06
N GLU A 293 -11.69 -33.17 -2.45
CA GLU A 293 -11.47 -32.90 -1.03
C GLU A 293 -11.00 -31.46 -0.78
N GLY A 294 -10.33 -30.85 -1.77
CA GLY A 294 -9.75 -29.53 -1.64
C GLY A 294 -10.07 -28.56 -2.77
N SER A 295 -9.92 -27.28 -2.46
CA SER A 295 -10.11 -26.16 -3.40
C SER A 295 -9.24 -24.98 -2.99
N GLY A 296 -8.81 -24.20 -3.97
CA GLY A 296 -8.15 -22.91 -3.80
C GLY A 296 -8.99 -21.73 -4.22
N VAL A 297 -10.28 -21.94 -4.52
CA VAL A 297 -11.23 -20.85 -4.78
C VAL A 297 -11.43 -20.05 -3.48
N PRO A 298 -11.26 -18.72 -3.49
CA PRO A 298 -11.44 -17.89 -2.30
C PRO A 298 -12.80 -18.13 -1.63
N ASN A 299 -12.80 -18.31 -0.31
CA ASN A 299 -14.00 -18.55 0.51
C ASN A 299 -14.75 -19.83 0.14
N THR A 300 -14.07 -20.83 -0.41
CA THR A 300 -14.64 -22.16 -0.65
C THR A 300 -15.23 -22.76 0.64
N THR A 301 -15.95 -23.89 0.54
CA THR A 301 -16.38 -24.72 1.69
C THR A 301 -15.72 -26.11 1.72
N ALA A 302 -14.84 -26.41 0.76
CA ALA A 302 -14.03 -27.63 0.74
C ALA A 302 -13.26 -27.89 2.05
N THR A 303 -13.15 -29.17 2.45
CA THR A 303 -12.47 -29.61 3.66
C THR A 303 -11.01 -29.14 3.70
N PHE A 304 -10.31 -29.23 2.57
CA PHE A 304 -8.92 -28.80 2.44
C PHE A 304 -8.82 -27.52 1.63
N ARG A 305 -8.23 -26.48 2.22
CA ARG A 305 -7.89 -25.25 1.53
C ARG A 305 -6.50 -25.38 0.95
N ARG A 306 -6.36 -25.00 -0.30
CA ARG A 306 -5.07 -24.90 -0.98
C ARG A 306 -4.99 -23.56 -1.70
N SER A 307 -3.84 -23.28 -2.26
CA SER A 307 -3.53 -22.01 -2.93
C SER A 307 -2.99 -22.27 -4.34
N PRO A 308 -2.79 -21.24 -5.17
CA PRO A 308 -1.96 -21.37 -6.36
C PRO A 308 -0.47 -21.58 -6.06
N CYS A 309 -0.03 -21.40 -4.79
CA CYS A 309 1.37 -21.52 -4.40
C CYS A 309 1.76 -22.98 -4.08
N PRO A 310 2.62 -23.63 -4.88
CA PRO A 310 3.03 -25.00 -4.64
C PRO A 310 3.81 -25.17 -3.32
N GLY A 311 4.59 -24.17 -2.92
CA GLY A 311 5.39 -24.25 -1.69
C GLY A 311 4.55 -24.27 -0.42
N LEU A 312 3.49 -23.46 -0.36
CA LEU A 312 2.59 -23.45 0.80
C LEU A 312 1.71 -24.69 0.83
N ASN A 313 1.25 -25.14 -0.33
CA ASN A 313 0.52 -26.40 -0.45
C ASN A 313 1.38 -27.57 0.01
N ALA A 314 2.68 -27.60 -0.33
CA ALA A 314 3.62 -28.61 0.14
C ALA A 314 3.79 -28.58 1.67
N LEU A 315 3.92 -27.39 2.29
CA LEU A 315 3.96 -27.28 3.75
C LEU A 315 2.71 -27.88 4.41
N ALA A 316 1.52 -27.63 3.86
CA ALA A 316 0.27 -28.19 4.36
C ALA A 316 0.19 -29.71 4.10
N ASN A 317 0.59 -30.17 2.92
CA ASN A 317 0.59 -31.59 2.55
C ASN A 317 1.52 -32.42 3.45
N HIS A 318 2.58 -31.81 3.99
CA HIS A 318 3.49 -32.44 4.95
C HIS A 318 3.17 -32.11 6.42
N GLY A 319 2.16 -31.28 6.70
CA GLY A 319 1.77 -30.94 8.08
C GLY A 319 2.72 -29.99 8.81
N TYR A 320 3.59 -29.26 8.10
CA TYR A 320 4.41 -28.19 8.69
C TYR A 320 3.59 -26.92 9.01
N ILE A 321 2.43 -26.79 8.37
CA ILE A 321 1.33 -25.90 8.72
C ILE A 321 0.05 -26.76 8.79
N PRO A 322 -1.09 -26.27 9.35
CA PRO A 322 -2.34 -27.02 9.38
C PRO A 322 -2.65 -27.75 8.06
N ARG A 323 -2.81 -29.08 8.12
CA ARG A 323 -2.96 -29.94 6.92
C ARG A 323 -4.20 -29.59 6.10
N ASN A 324 -5.27 -29.19 6.77
CA ASN A 324 -6.50 -28.71 6.14
C ASN A 324 -6.33 -27.33 5.48
N GLY A 325 -5.19 -26.67 5.64
CA GLY A 325 -4.91 -25.35 5.07
C GLY A 325 -5.72 -24.22 5.70
N GLN A 326 -6.33 -24.44 6.87
CA GLN A 326 -7.20 -23.48 7.56
C GLN A 326 -6.57 -22.96 8.84
N ASN A 327 -7.00 -21.79 9.29
CA ASN A 327 -6.58 -21.18 10.57
C ASN A 327 -5.05 -21.11 10.74
N ILE A 328 -4.35 -20.77 9.67
CA ILE A 328 -2.90 -20.64 9.64
C ILE A 328 -2.52 -19.29 10.21
N GLU A 329 -1.77 -19.30 11.31
CA GLU A 329 -1.17 -18.08 11.86
C GLU A 329 0.01 -17.62 10.99
N LYS A 330 0.06 -16.34 10.66
CA LYS A 330 1.13 -15.71 9.85
C LYS A 330 2.51 -15.99 10.44
N GLY A 331 2.65 -15.86 11.76
CA GLY A 331 3.89 -16.14 12.47
C GLY A 331 4.34 -17.60 12.32
N ALA A 332 3.39 -18.54 12.42
CA ALA A 332 3.66 -19.97 12.23
C ALA A 332 4.06 -20.28 10.78
N LEU A 333 3.39 -19.68 9.80
CA LEU A 333 3.77 -19.78 8.39
C LEU A 333 5.19 -19.28 8.16
N LYS A 334 5.53 -18.09 8.69
CA LYS A 334 6.86 -17.50 8.57
C LYS A 334 7.93 -18.44 9.12
N ALA A 335 7.69 -18.98 10.32
CA ALA A 335 8.60 -19.96 10.95
C ALA A 335 8.74 -21.24 10.12
N ALA A 336 7.65 -21.75 9.55
CA ALA A 336 7.66 -22.93 8.69
C ALA A 336 8.47 -22.69 7.40
N ILE A 337 8.27 -21.56 6.72
CA ILE A 337 9.02 -21.19 5.51
C ILE A 337 10.52 -21.10 5.81
N MET A 338 10.91 -20.42 6.90
CA MET A 338 12.30 -20.30 7.31
C MET A 338 12.91 -21.67 7.66
N SER A 339 12.21 -22.46 8.46
CA SER A 339 12.71 -23.75 8.94
C SER A 339 12.82 -24.76 7.80
N VAL A 340 11.77 -24.93 6.99
CA VAL A 340 11.71 -25.98 5.98
C VAL A 340 12.55 -25.65 4.76
N PHE A 341 12.52 -24.40 4.28
CA PHE A 341 13.16 -24.01 3.02
C PHE A 341 14.46 -23.21 3.19
N ASN A 342 14.94 -23.03 4.43
CA ASN A 342 16.08 -22.16 4.76
C ASN A 342 15.95 -20.75 4.16
N VAL A 343 14.75 -20.19 4.22
CA VAL A 343 14.50 -18.81 3.78
C VAL A 343 14.91 -17.86 4.90
N ALA A 344 15.64 -16.80 4.57
CA ALA A 344 16.08 -15.82 5.55
C ALA A 344 14.92 -14.98 6.11
N ASN A 345 15.10 -14.38 7.29
CA ASN A 345 14.03 -13.66 7.99
C ASN A 345 13.47 -12.48 7.18
N ASP A 346 14.31 -11.75 6.45
CA ASP A 346 13.91 -10.65 5.56
C ASP A 346 12.98 -11.15 4.46
N THR A 347 13.36 -12.22 3.75
CA THR A 347 12.56 -12.83 2.69
C THR A 347 11.28 -13.44 3.24
N ALA A 348 11.35 -14.16 4.35
CA ALA A 348 10.19 -14.79 4.96
C ALA A 348 9.19 -13.73 5.43
N THR A 349 9.66 -12.62 5.99
CA THR A 349 8.81 -11.45 6.33
C THR A 349 8.12 -10.93 5.08
N THR A 350 8.87 -10.66 4.01
CA THR A 350 8.30 -10.20 2.74
C THR A 350 7.23 -11.15 2.19
N GLN A 351 7.46 -12.48 2.25
CA GLN A 351 6.54 -13.48 1.73
C GLN A 351 5.22 -13.58 2.52
N VAL A 352 5.25 -13.40 3.85
CA VAL A 352 4.04 -13.49 4.68
C VAL A 352 3.31 -12.16 4.87
N ASN A 353 3.92 -11.04 4.46
CA ASN A 353 3.29 -9.72 4.55
C ASN A 353 1.93 -9.60 3.84
N PRO A 354 1.69 -10.26 2.68
CA PRO A 354 0.40 -10.15 1.98
C PRO A 354 -0.75 -10.90 2.65
N VAL A 355 -0.49 -11.84 3.57
CA VAL A 355 -1.55 -12.64 4.20
C VAL A 355 -2.04 -12.01 5.52
N PRO A 356 -3.29 -12.27 5.94
CA PRO A 356 -3.80 -11.89 7.28
C PRO A 356 -3.04 -12.56 8.43
N GLU A 357 -3.21 -12.07 9.67
CA GLU A 357 -2.63 -12.70 10.87
C GLU A 357 -3.08 -14.15 11.07
N VAL A 358 -4.34 -14.45 10.74
CA VAL A 358 -4.88 -15.82 10.68
C VAL A 358 -5.68 -15.95 9.39
N PHE A 359 -5.34 -16.93 8.56
CA PHE A 359 -5.94 -17.08 7.24
C PHE A 359 -6.02 -18.56 6.81
N SER A 360 -6.67 -18.81 5.68
CA SER A 360 -6.70 -20.11 5.03
C SER A 360 -6.02 -20.01 3.66
N LEU A 361 -5.40 -21.10 3.17
CA LEU A 361 -4.60 -21.05 1.94
C LEU A 361 -5.38 -20.56 0.71
N ASP A 362 -6.69 -20.79 0.65
CA ASP A 362 -7.56 -20.31 -0.44
C ASP A 362 -7.65 -18.78 -0.52
N PHE A 363 -7.26 -18.06 0.54
CA PHE A 363 -7.09 -16.61 0.51
C PHE A 363 -6.18 -16.15 -0.64
N LEU A 364 -5.13 -16.93 -0.94
CA LEU A 364 -4.15 -16.63 -1.99
C LEU A 364 -4.66 -16.96 -3.40
N GLY A 365 -5.86 -17.53 -3.55
CA GLY A 365 -6.52 -17.72 -4.84
C GLY A 365 -7.30 -16.49 -5.31
N GLN A 366 -7.27 -15.38 -4.57
CA GLN A 366 -7.81 -14.11 -5.04
C GLN A 366 -6.94 -13.61 -6.18
N HIS A 367 -7.54 -13.24 -7.32
CA HIS A 367 -6.83 -12.69 -8.49
C HIS A 367 -6.38 -11.24 -8.25
N ILE A 368 -5.54 -11.10 -7.24
CA ILE A 368 -4.88 -9.91 -6.74
C ILE A 368 -3.49 -10.37 -6.34
N LEU A 369 -2.45 -9.57 -6.66
CA LEU A 369 -1.07 -9.90 -6.31
C LEU A 369 -0.96 -10.41 -4.87
N PRO A 370 -0.27 -11.54 -4.63
CA PRO A 370 0.74 -12.14 -5.52
C PRO A 370 0.20 -13.14 -6.58
N GLU A 371 -1.11 -13.37 -6.67
CA GLU A 371 -1.72 -14.14 -7.76
C GLU A 371 -1.75 -13.30 -9.04
N HIS A 372 -1.52 -13.94 -10.19
CA HIS A 372 -1.42 -13.28 -11.49
C HIS A 372 -1.55 -14.30 -12.64
N ASP A 373 -1.96 -13.80 -13.80
CA ASP A 373 -1.95 -14.57 -15.04
C ASP A 373 -0.52 -14.94 -15.48
N ALA A 374 -0.40 -15.83 -16.47
CA ALA A 374 0.88 -16.35 -16.94
C ALA A 374 1.70 -17.01 -15.81
N SER A 375 1.01 -17.67 -14.88
CA SER A 375 1.62 -18.53 -13.86
C SER A 375 2.42 -19.68 -14.50
N LEU A 376 3.47 -20.17 -13.82
CA LEU A 376 4.32 -21.25 -14.36
C LEU A 376 3.51 -22.53 -14.66
N VAL A 377 2.62 -22.92 -13.73
CA VAL A 377 1.90 -24.20 -13.76
C VAL A 377 0.44 -24.08 -13.33
N ARG A 378 -0.12 -22.87 -13.36
CA ARG A 378 -1.55 -22.62 -13.10
C ARG A 378 -2.18 -22.01 -14.35
N THR A 379 -3.46 -22.31 -14.53
CA THR A 379 -4.27 -21.75 -15.59
C THR A 379 -4.68 -20.33 -15.20
N ASP A 380 -4.62 -19.41 -16.15
CA ASP A 380 -5.05 -18.01 -15.97
C ASP A 380 -6.52 -17.94 -15.51
N VAL A 381 -6.85 -16.96 -14.68
CA VAL A 381 -8.16 -16.88 -13.99
C VAL A 381 -9.33 -16.85 -14.97
N TYR A 382 -9.12 -16.25 -16.14
CA TYR A 382 -10.09 -16.14 -17.24
C TYR A 382 -10.74 -17.48 -17.61
N PHE A 383 -10.01 -18.60 -17.51
CA PHE A 383 -10.54 -19.92 -17.86
C PHE A 383 -11.30 -20.62 -16.73
N GLY A 384 -11.50 -19.95 -15.59
CA GLY A 384 -12.39 -20.39 -14.50
C GLY A 384 -11.99 -21.71 -13.85
N ARG A 385 -10.69 -22.07 -13.88
CA ARG A 385 -10.17 -23.26 -13.19
C ARG A 385 -9.94 -22.95 -11.72
N ASP A 386 -9.98 -23.98 -10.88
CA ASP A 386 -9.68 -23.83 -9.47
C ASP A 386 -8.21 -23.40 -9.29
N PRO A 387 -7.88 -22.36 -8.50
CA PRO A 387 -6.50 -21.92 -8.26
C PRO A 387 -5.57 -23.01 -7.70
N MET A 388 -6.11 -24.02 -7.01
CA MET A 388 -5.35 -25.20 -6.56
C MET A 388 -4.92 -26.09 -7.73
N GLU A 389 -5.66 -26.09 -8.85
CA GLU A 389 -5.48 -27.02 -9.96
C GLU A 389 -4.15 -26.79 -10.69
N VAL A 390 -3.29 -27.81 -10.68
CA VAL A 390 -2.08 -27.81 -11.51
C VAL A 390 -2.45 -28.06 -12.96
N ASN A 391 -2.05 -27.16 -13.85
CA ASN A 391 -2.14 -27.42 -15.29
C ASN A 391 -0.98 -28.32 -15.73
N ILE A 392 -1.26 -29.61 -15.88
CA ILE A 392 -0.25 -30.63 -16.21
C ILE A 392 0.42 -30.36 -17.56
N THR A 393 -0.30 -29.81 -18.54
CA THR A 393 0.28 -29.46 -19.85
C THR A 393 1.35 -28.38 -19.71
N LEU A 394 1.11 -27.35 -18.89
CA LEU A 394 2.11 -26.31 -18.63
C LEU A 394 3.32 -26.86 -17.85
N ALA A 395 3.07 -27.74 -16.88
CA ALA A 395 4.14 -28.38 -16.12
C ALA A 395 4.99 -29.29 -17.02
N ASP A 396 4.38 -30.14 -17.83
CA ASP A 396 5.09 -31.03 -18.74
C ASP A 396 5.87 -30.26 -19.82
N ASP A 397 5.36 -29.10 -20.30
CA ASP A 397 6.13 -28.21 -21.19
C ASP A 397 7.43 -27.71 -20.53
N MET A 398 7.36 -27.27 -19.28
CA MET A 398 8.57 -26.86 -18.54
C MET A 398 9.52 -28.03 -18.30
N LEU A 399 8.99 -29.18 -17.90
CA LEU A 399 9.79 -30.36 -17.55
C LEU A 399 10.47 -30.99 -18.77
N ALA A 400 9.82 -30.95 -19.95
CA ALA A 400 10.36 -31.44 -21.20
C ALA A 400 11.57 -30.63 -21.72
N ARG A 401 11.82 -29.45 -21.16
CA ARG A 401 12.97 -28.59 -21.51
C ARG A 401 14.22 -28.88 -20.67
N ALA A 402 14.19 -29.92 -19.84
CA ALA A 402 15.38 -30.40 -19.15
C ALA A 402 16.42 -30.91 -20.14
N ASP A 403 17.71 -30.76 -19.81
CA ASP A 403 18.79 -31.35 -20.61
C ASP A 403 18.84 -32.88 -20.48
N GLU A 404 19.78 -33.53 -21.18
CA GLU A 404 19.97 -34.99 -21.15
C GLU A 404 20.27 -35.53 -19.73
N SER A 405 20.73 -34.67 -18.81
CA SER A 405 20.97 -35.00 -17.40
C SER A 405 19.77 -34.69 -16.50
N GLY A 406 18.61 -34.33 -17.08
CA GLY A 406 17.40 -34.01 -16.35
C GLY A 406 17.46 -32.66 -15.62
N LYS A 407 18.29 -31.71 -16.06
CA LYS A 407 18.48 -30.41 -15.41
C LYS A 407 17.77 -29.29 -16.15
N ILE A 408 17.07 -28.44 -15.39
CA ILE A 408 16.41 -27.22 -15.87
C ILE A 408 17.19 -26.05 -15.29
N ASN A 409 18.01 -25.41 -16.11
CA ASN A 409 18.86 -24.29 -15.68
C ASN A 409 18.11 -22.94 -15.69
N THR A 410 18.77 -21.89 -15.22
CA THR A 410 18.20 -20.54 -15.13
C THR A 410 17.72 -20.01 -16.49
N THR A 411 18.42 -20.33 -17.58
CA THR A 411 18.05 -19.88 -18.95
C THR A 411 16.74 -20.52 -19.40
N VAL A 412 16.56 -21.82 -19.15
CA VAL A 412 15.32 -22.53 -19.47
C VAL A 412 14.14 -21.94 -18.68
N VAL A 413 14.31 -21.67 -17.39
CA VAL A 413 13.26 -21.04 -16.58
C VAL A 413 12.89 -19.65 -17.10
N ALA A 414 13.87 -18.84 -17.52
CA ALA A 414 13.63 -17.53 -18.13
C ALA A 414 12.83 -17.64 -19.45
N GLN A 415 13.19 -18.61 -20.30
CA GLN A 415 12.46 -18.89 -21.55
C GLN A 415 11.01 -19.31 -21.28
N VAL A 416 10.79 -20.22 -20.33
CA VAL A 416 9.44 -20.65 -19.91
C VAL A 416 8.62 -19.45 -19.43
N ARG A 417 9.20 -18.55 -18.62
CA ARG A 417 8.52 -17.32 -18.18
C ARG A 417 8.04 -16.48 -19.37
N ASN A 418 8.88 -16.26 -20.38
CA ASN A 418 8.51 -15.51 -21.57
C ASN A 418 7.42 -16.20 -22.39
N ASP A 419 7.54 -17.51 -22.57
CA ASP A 419 6.56 -18.29 -23.33
C ASP A 419 5.20 -18.32 -22.62
N ARG A 420 5.18 -18.31 -21.28
CA ARG A 420 3.93 -18.19 -20.51
C ARG A 420 3.24 -16.85 -20.73
N VAL A 421 3.98 -15.75 -20.78
CA VAL A 421 3.43 -14.42 -21.06
C VAL A 421 2.87 -14.36 -22.48
N LYS A 422 3.62 -14.86 -23.48
CA LYS A 422 3.14 -14.93 -24.87
C LYS A 422 1.88 -15.79 -24.97
N LEU A 423 1.86 -16.94 -24.29
CA LEU A 423 0.70 -17.83 -24.29
C LEU A 423 -0.51 -17.10 -23.69
N CYS A 424 -0.38 -16.47 -22.52
CA CYS A 424 -1.43 -15.64 -21.91
C CYS A 424 -1.96 -14.60 -22.90
N GLN A 425 -1.08 -13.79 -23.50
CA GLN A 425 -1.47 -12.76 -24.48
C GLN A 425 -2.15 -13.33 -25.74
N ASN A 426 -1.85 -14.56 -26.12
CA ASN A 426 -2.42 -15.20 -27.31
C ASN A 426 -3.79 -15.85 -27.06
N ILE A 427 -4.02 -16.42 -25.88
CA ILE A 427 -5.21 -17.24 -25.62
C ILE A 427 -6.18 -16.65 -24.59
N ASN A 428 -5.70 -15.75 -23.72
CA ASN A 428 -6.49 -15.07 -22.71
C ASN A 428 -6.74 -13.61 -23.17
N PRO A 429 -7.97 -13.26 -23.62
CA PRO A 429 -8.29 -11.90 -24.04
C PRO A 429 -8.27 -10.89 -22.87
N GLU A 430 -8.25 -11.35 -21.63
CA GLU A 430 -8.17 -10.55 -20.41
C GLU A 430 -6.79 -10.64 -19.73
N CYS A 431 -5.77 -11.14 -20.45
CA CYS A 431 -4.42 -11.34 -19.92
C CYS A 431 -3.87 -10.09 -19.21
N THR A 432 -3.66 -10.19 -17.90
CA THR A 432 -3.03 -9.14 -17.08
C THR A 432 -1.56 -9.51 -16.79
N PHE A 433 -0.63 -8.79 -17.42
CA PHE A 433 0.80 -9.01 -17.20
C PHE A 433 1.63 -7.73 -17.38
N GLY A 434 1.44 -6.78 -16.47
CA GLY A 434 2.20 -5.53 -16.40
C GLY A 434 3.52 -5.68 -15.66
N ASP A 435 4.14 -4.54 -15.30
CA ASP A 435 5.45 -4.53 -14.64
C ASP A 435 5.43 -5.16 -13.24
N ASP A 436 4.32 -5.01 -12.51
CA ASP A 436 4.14 -5.57 -11.16
C ASP A 436 3.97 -7.10 -11.20
N GLU A 437 3.16 -7.62 -12.13
CA GLU A 437 3.00 -9.07 -12.38
C GLU A 437 4.31 -9.67 -12.89
N LYS A 438 4.99 -8.99 -13.82
CA LYS A 438 6.30 -9.42 -14.31
C LYS A 438 7.31 -9.53 -13.17
N THR A 439 7.39 -8.52 -12.31
CA THR A 439 8.31 -8.53 -11.18
C THR A 439 7.99 -9.68 -10.22
N THR A 440 6.71 -9.84 -9.87
CA THR A 440 6.23 -10.91 -8.98
C THR A 440 6.56 -12.29 -9.56
N ALA A 441 6.23 -12.54 -10.82
CA ALA A 441 6.37 -13.84 -11.45
C ALA A 441 7.83 -14.26 -11.63
N PHE A 442 8.72 -13.32 -11.92
CA PHE A 442 10.17 -13.59 -12.00
C PHE A 442 10.80 -13.75 -10.62
N LEU A 443 10.30 -13.07 -9.58
CA LEU A 443 10.72 -13.33 -8.20
C LEU A 443 10.27 -14.71 -7.70
N GLN A 444 9.07 -15.18 -8.08
CA GLN A 444 8.62 -16.55 -7.80
C GLN A 444 9.50 -17.60 -8.51
N ALA A 445 9.91 -17.35 -9.75
CA ALA A 445 10.87 -18.20 -10.46
C ALA A 445 12.26 -18.19 -9.80
N ALA A 446 12.73 -17.03 -9.35
CA ALA A 446 13.96 -16.90 -8.58
C ALA A 446 13.88 -17.69 -7.27
N LEU A 447 12.74 -17.62 -6.58
CA LEU A 447 12.49 -18.36 -5.35
C LEU A 447 12.51 -19.87 -5.59
N LEU A 448 11.87 -20.37 -6.65
CA LEU A 448 11.93 -21.79 -7.04
C LEU A 448 13.38 -22.26 -7.19
N LEU A 449 14.19 -21.52 -7.96
CA LEU A 449 15.60 -21.84 -8.18
C LEU A 449 16.46 -21.69 -6.93
N LYS A 450 16.17 -20.76 -6.02
CA LYS A 450 16.95 -20.58 -4.79
C LYS A 450 16.57 -21.56 -3.69
N VAL A 451 15.30 -21.97 -3.63
CA VAL A 451 14.80 -22.91 -2.61
C VAL A 451 15.09 -24.35 -3.00
N LEU A 452 14.88 -24.73 -4.26
CA LEU A 452 15.04 -26.11 -4.74
C LEU A 452 16.22 -26.33 -5.69
N GLY A 453 16.87 -25.27 -6.15
CA GLY A 453 17.98 -25.41 -7.08
C GLY A 453 19.25 -25.93 -6.42
N GLN A 454 19.99 -26.71 -7.18
CA GLN A 454 21.30 -27.25 -6.83
C GLN A 454 22.37 -26.49 -7.63
N GLY A 455 22.72 -25.29 -7.16
CA GLY A 455 23.59 -24.38 -7.90
C GLY A 455 22.80 -23.49 -8.86
N ASP A 456 22.89 -23.75 -10.16
CA ASP A 456 22.27 -22.96 -11.23
C ASP A 456 21.08 -23.67 -11.95
N PHE A 457 20.74 -24.88 -11.49
CA PHE A 457 19.66 -25.70 -12.04
C PHE A 457 18.74 -26.27 -10.95
N ILE A 458 17.53 -26.65 -11.35
CA ILE A 458 16.65 -27.57 -10.62
C ILE A 458 16.53 -28.87 -11.42
N SER A 459 16.50 -30.04 -10.77
CA SER A 459 16.24 -31.29 -11.51
C SER A 459 14.77 -31.36 -11.94
N ALA A 460 14.49 -32.00 -13.07
CA ALA A 460 13.13 -32.22 -13.54
C ALA A 460 12.29 -32.99 -12.51
N ASP A 461 12.89 -33.93 -11.78
CA ASP A 461 12.21 -34.67 -10.72
C ASP A 461 11.86 -33.78 -9.52
N HIS A 462 12.77 -32.90 -9.09
CA HIS A 462 12.49 -31.94 -8.01
C HIS A 462 11.42 -30.94 -8.45
N ALA A 463 11.50 -30.45 -9.70
CA ALA A 463 10.50 -29.56 -10.27
C ALA A 463 9.12 -30.23 -10.37
N ARG A 464 9.05 -31.50 -10.81
CA ARG A 464 7.79 -32.26 -10.88
C ARG A 464 7.21 -32.48 -9.48
N SER A 465 8.03 -32.97 -8.55
CA SER A 465 7.58 -33.23 -7.19
C SER A 465 7.04 -31.97 -6.51
N PHE A 466 7.68 -30.83 -6.72
CA PHE A 466 7.23 -29.59 -6.09
C PHE A 466 6.09 -28.88 -6.83
N LEU A 467 6.17 -28.70 -8.15
CA LEU A 467 5.19 -27.91 -8.91
C LEU A 467 3.90 -28.69 -9.22
N VAL A 468 4.00 -30.02 -9.34
CA VAL A 468 2.88 -30.90 -9.69
C VAL A 468 2.36 -31.64 -8.48
N GLU A 469 3.24 -32.36 -7.79
CA GLU A 469 2.84 -33.14 -6.62
C GLU A 469 2.68 -32.24 -5.39
N GLU A 470 3.24 -31.03 -5.39
CA GLU A 470 3.26 -30.16 -4.21
C GLU A 470 3.79 -30.93 -3.00
N ARG A 471 4.91 -31.61 -3.25
CA ARG A 471 5.62 -32.47 -2.32
C ARG A 471 7.04 -31.94 -2.21
N ILE A 472 7.56 -31.93 -0.99
CA ILE A 472 8.98 -31.64 -0.77
C ILE A 472 9.76 -32.90 -1.21
N PRO A 473 10.71 -32.80 -2.17
CA PRO A 473 11.46 -33.96 -2.66
C PRO A 473 12.11 -34.73 -1.50
N SER A 474 12.12 -36.07 -1.56
CA SER A 474 12.63 -36.89 -0.44
C SER A 474 14.13 -36.71 -0.19
N ASP A 475 14.87 -36.35 -1.24
CA ASP A 475 16.29 -36.02 -1.25
C ASP A 475 16.53 -34.50 -1.26
N TYR A 476 15.51 -33.70 -0.87
CA TYR A 476 15.63 -32.26 -0.75
C TYR A 476 16.73 -31.88 0.26
N VAL A 477 17.68 -31.09 -0.22
CA VAL A 477 18.72 -30.47 0.61
C VAL A 477 18.49 -28.97 0.60
N LYS A 478 18.37 -28.38 1.79
CA LYS A 478 18.24 -26.92 1.94
C LYS A 478 19.44 -26.22 1.33
N SER A 479 19.23 -25.00 0.85
CA SER A 479 20.33 -24.12 0.45
C SER A 479 21.35 -23.99 1.58
N VAL A 480 22.65 -23.93 1.25
CA VAL A 480 23.72 -23.74 2.24
C VAL A 480 23.56 -22.39 2.95
N GLU A 481 23.34 -21.35 2.17
CA GLU A 481 23.07 -20.00 2.66
C GLU A 481 21.56 -19.74 2.73
N PRO A 482 21.08 -19.03 3.76
CA PRO A 482 19.68 -18.63 3.84
C PRO A 482 19.25 -17.80 2.63
N VAL A 483 18.09 -18.11 2.04
CA VAL A 483 17.56 -17.40 0.87
C VAL A 483 17.07 -16.00 1.27
N SER A 484 17.93 -15.00 1.12
CA SER A 484 17.69 -13.59 1.46
C SER A 484 17.08 -12.76 0.34
N VAL A 485 16.60 -11.55 0.66
CA VAL A 485 16.07 -10.61 -0.33
C VAL A 485 17.15 -10.30 -1.37
N ALA A 486 18.38 -10.09 -0.91
CA ALA A 486 19.53 -9.87 -1.80
C ALA A 486 19.78 -11.06 -2.75
N ALA A 487 19.70 -12.30 -2.24
CA ALA A 487 19.89 -13.49 -3.05
C ALA A 487 18.79 -13.66 -4.13
N LEU A 488 17.55 -13.33 -3.78
CA LEU A 488 16.43 -13.34 -4.74
C LEU A 488 16.56 -12.21 -5.76
N SER A 489 16.89 -10.99 -5.35
CA SER A 489 17.11 -9.87 -6.26
C SER A 489 18.23 -10.16 -7.27
N ALA A 490 19.33 -10.78 -6.83
CA ALA A 490 20.42 -11.16 -7.74
C ALA A 490 19.96 -12.18 -8.79
N LYS A 491 19.20 -13.20 -8.37
CA LYS A 491 18.68 -14.22 -9.29
C LYS A 491 17.56 -13.68 -10.19
N TYR A 492 16.75 -12.74 -9.71
CA TYR A 492 15.79 -12.00 -10.53
C TYR A 492 16.48 -11.25 -11.67
N VAL A 493 17.55 -10.49 -11.39
CA VAL A 493 18.32 -9.77 -12.43
C VAL A 493 18.89 -10.75 -13.45
N GLU A 494 19.43 -11.88 -12.99
CA GLU A 494 19.93 -12.93 -13.87
C GLU A 494 18.84 -13.51 -14.79
N LEU A 495 17.68 -13.88 -14.23
CA LEU A 495 16.53 -14.37 -15.01
C LEU A 495 16.05 -13.35 -16.05
N ILE A 496 15.93 -12.07 -15.67
CA ILE A 496 15.52 -11.00 -16.58
C ILE A 496 16.54 -10.83 -17.72
N SER A 497 17.84 -10.90 -17.42
CA SER A 497 18.88 -10.79 -18.46
C SER A 497 18.84 -11.94 -19.47
N GLN A 498 18.46 -13.14 -19.04
CA GLN A 498 18.37 -14.34 -19.88
C GLN A 498 16.99 -14.50 -20.54
N ALA A 499 16.02 -13.66 -20.16
CA ALA A 499 14.71 -13.55 -20.80
C ALA A 499 14.71 -12.59 -22.00
N SER A 500 15.88 -12.13 -22.46
CA SER A 500 16.01 -11.24 -23.62
C SER A 500 15.82 -11.97 -24.94
#